data_AF-A0A3D0RYU5-F1
#
_entry.id   AF-A0A3D0RYU5-F1
#
_cell.length_a   1.000
_cell.length_b   1.000
_cell.length_c   1.000
_cell.angle_alpha   90.00
_cell.angle_beta   90.00
_cell.angle_gamma   90.00
#
_symmetry.space_group_name_H-M   'P 1'
#
loop_
_entity.id
_entity.type
_entity.pdbx_description
1 polymer ?
#
loop_
_entity_poly.entity_id
_entity_poly.type
_entity_poly.pdbx_seq_one_letter_code
_entity_poly.pdbx_strand_id
1 'polypeptide(L)'
;MALPYGLTVDWLKRTFLFGVDLTNDEGDPYPDGLFELCIEGAAERIETELGIKLSLRTITDELHDITVGDWRRAYQFQTKHGPLRSIQKLEFKQGDFPGVTIPNNWCYIRHENMGLVEIIAGQGSIQRTSEFFATFGPSQVFDFLGWHIDSRRAGYLRVSYTAGFDGTTYPIPAEIKMAIGHLASMLPLDTAGDLIAGAGIASYSTTMDGLSESVSTTSSATNSGYGARILSYQNQLKANMAGLKKRYLGPQVAVL
;
A
#
# COMPACT_ATOMS: atom_id res chain seq x y z
N MET A 1 -8.10 -6.39 15.13
CA MET A 1 -7.27 -5.15 15.12
C MET A 1 -8.22 -4.01 14.74
N ALA A 2 -8.21 -2.86 15.41
CA ALA A 2 -9.22 -1.82 15.09
C ALA A 2 -8.97 -1.30 13.66
N LEU A 3 -9.97 -1.44 12.78
CA LEU A 3 -9.85 -1.05 11.38
C LEU A 3 -9.54 0.46 11.27
N PRO A 4 -8.50 0.86 10.52
CA PRO A 4 -8.05 2.24 10.51
C PRO A 4 -9.03 3.20 9.81
N TYR A 5 -9.20 4.39 10.39
CA TYR A 5 -9.67 5.63 9.74
C TYR A 5 -10.93 5.54 8.84
N GLY A 6 -11.96 4.88 9.35
CA GLY A 6 -13.30 4.87 8.73
C GLY A 6 -13.56 3.72 7.75
N LEU A 7 -12.66 2.74 7.66
CA LEU A 7 -12.91 1.47 6.97
C LEU A 7 -13.72 0.54 7.89
N THR A 8 -15.03 0.72 7.96
CA THR A 8 -15.91 -0.09 8.84
C THR A 8 -16.82 -1.00 8.02
N VAL A 9 -17.38 -2.03 8.67
CA VAL A 9 -18.40 -2.89 8.06
C VAL A 9 -19.60 -2.07 7.58
N ASP A 10 -20.07 -1.12 8.39
CA ASP A 10 -21.17 -0.22 8.03
C ASP A 10 -20.83 0.65 6.79
N TRP A 11 -19.60 1.18 6.72
CA TRP A 11 -19.14 1.92 5.54
C TRP A 11 -19.17 1.06 4.27
N LEU A 12 -18.69 -0.19 4.34
CA LEU A 12 -18.69 -1.11 3.20
C LEU A 12 -20.13 -1.43 2.76
N LYS A 13 -21.00 -1.76 3.72
CA LYS A 13 -22.42 -2.08 3.47
C LYS A 13 -23.16 -0.91 2.82
N ARG A 14 -23.00 0.31 3.34
CA ARG A 14 -23.69 1.51 2.83
C ARG A 14 -23.18 2.01 1.49
N THR A 15 -21.90 1.81 1.19
CA THR A 15 -21.27 2.42 0.01
C THR A 15 -21.18 1.44 -1.16
N PHE A 16 -20.74 0.21 -0.91
CA PHE A 16 -20.40 -0.75 -1.98
C PHE A 16 -21.40 -1.89 -2.12
N LEU A 17 -22.12 -2.22 -1.05
CA LEU A 17 -23.13 -3.29 -1.04
C LEU A 17 -24.55 -2.74 -0.93
N PHE A 18 -24.75 -1.45 -1.21
CA PHE A 18 -26.08 -0.86 -1.21
C PHE A 18 -27.00 -1.58 -2.21
N GLY A 19 -28.20 -1.95 -1.74
CA GLY A 19 -29.21 -2.66 -2.52
C GLY A 19 -28.92 -4.14 -2.77
N VAL A 20 -27.97 -4.74 -2.05
CA VAL A 20 -27.66 -6.17 -2.10
C VAL A 20 -28.36 -6.86 -0.94
N ASP A 21 -28.96 -8.02 -1.21
CA ASP A 21 -29.43 -8.87 -0.13
C ASP A 21 -28.24 -9.60 0.50
N LEU A 22 -28.04 -9.38 1.81
CA LEU A 22 -26.89 -9.85 2.58
C LEU A 22 -27.33 -10.84 3.66
N THR A 23 -28.32 -11.66 3.35
CA THR A 23 -28.79 -12.77 4.20
C THR A 23 -28.41 -14.12 3.61
N ASN A 24 -28.25 -15.12 4.47
CA ASN A 24 -28.08 -16.52 4.06
C ASN A 24 -29.43 -17.13 3.63
N ASP A 25 -29.41 -18.40 3.20
CA ASP A 25 -30.62 -19.15 2.80
C ASP A 25 -31.67 -19.29 3.94
N GLU A 26 -31.25 -19.12 5.19
CA GLU A 26 -32.11 -19.18 6.39
C GLU A 26 -32.72 -17.80 6.74
N GLY A 27 -32.33 -16.74 6.01
CA GLY A 27 -32.75 -15.36 6.25
C GLY A 27 -31.93 -14.62 7.31
N ASP A 28 -30.90 -15.25 7.87
CA ASP A 28 -29.98 -14.61 8.82
C ASP A 28 -28.97 -13.71 8.11
N PRO A 29 -28.65 -12.53 8.66
CA PRO A 29 -27.67 -11.64 8.07
C PRO A 29 -26.27 -12.27 8.06
N TYR A 30 -25.49 -11.99 7.03
CA TYR A 30 -24.08 -12.40 6.97
C TYR A 30 -23.31 -11.91 8.20
N PRO A 31 -22.44 -12.76 8.78
CA PRO A 31 -21.70 -12.41 9.97
C PRO A 31 -20.76 -11.23 9.70
N ASP A 32 -20.68 -10.29 10.65
CA ASP A 32 -19.83 -9.10 10.50
C ASP A 32 -18.35 -9.45 10.28
N GLY A 33 -17.88 -10.57 10.87
CA GLY A 33 -16.53 -11.09 10.68
C GLY A 33 -16.17 -11.43 9.23
N LEU A 34 -17.15 -11.76 8.37
CA LEU A 34 -16.92 -11.94 6.94
C LEU A 34 -16.46 -10.62 6.31
N PHE A 35 -17.15 -9.53 6.62
CA PHE A 35 -16.84 -8.20 6.08
C PHE A 35 -15.54 -7.66 6.66
N GLU A 36 -15.29 -7.87 7.95
CA GLU A 36 -14.02 -7.49 8.59
C GLU A 36 -12.83 -8.15 7.90
N LEU A 37 -12.89 -9.47 7.67
CA LEU A 37 -11.85 -10.21 6.95
C LEU A 37 -11.64 -9.67 5.53
N CYS A 38 -12.72 -9.35 4.82
CA CYS A 38 -12.64 -8.79 3.47
C CYS A 38 -11.97 -7.41 3.46
N ILE A 39 -12.30 -6.56 4.44
CA ILE A 39 -11.72 -5.21 4.57
C ILE A 39 -10.24 -5.32 4.94
N GLU A 40 -9.87 -6.16 5.91
CA GLU A 40 -8.49 -6.36 6.34
C GLU A 40 -7.63 -6.92 5.19
N GLY A 41 -8.10 -7.98 4.52
CA GLY A 41 -7.39 -8.57 3.39
C GLY A 41 -7.24 -7.61 2.20
N ALA A 42 -8.28 -6.81 1.91
CA ALA A 42 -8.20 -5.78 0.88
C ALA A 42 -7.22 -4.66 1.26
N ALA A 43 -7.23 -4.21 2.51
CA ALA A 43 -6.32 -3.19 3.02
C ALA A 43 -4.86 -3.66 2.93
N GLU A 44 -4.55 -4.87 3.39
CA GLU A 44 -3.21 -5.46 3.31
C GLU A 44 -2.74 -5.63 1.87
N ARG A 45 -3.64 -6.06 0.98
CA ARG A 45 -3.33 -6.19 -0.44
C ARG A 45 -2.96 -4.85 -1.07
N ILE A 46 -3.72 -3.80 -0.77
CA ILE A 46 -3.46 -2.44 -1.28
C ILE A 46 -2.16 -1.86 -0.69
N GLU A 47 -1.90 -2.07 0.61
CA GLU A 47 -0.61 -1.70 1.23
C GLU A 47 0.57 -2.34 0.49
N THR A 48 0.47 -3.63 0.21
CA THR A 48 1.53 -4.41 -0.45
C THR A 48 1.73 -3.96 -1.89
N GLU A 49 0.65 -3.78 -2.65
CA GLU A 49 0.74 -3.39 -4.08
C GLU A 49 1.25 -1.97 -4.30
N LEU A 50 0.96 -1.05 -3.38
CA LEU A 50 1.37 0.35 -3.49
C LEU A 50 2.66 0.66 -2.70
N GLY A 51 3.13 -0.27 -1.87
CA GLY A 51 4.25 -0.04 -0.96
C GLY A 51 3.93 1.02 0.10
N ILE A 52 2.69 1.08 0.58
CA ILE A 52 2.23 2.10 1.55
C ILE A 52 1.83 1.48 2.89
N LYS A 53 1.65 2.34 3.90
CA LYS A 53 1.02 2.01 5.18
C LYS A 53 -0.24 2.85 5.38
N LEU A 54 -1.37 2.21 5.65
CA LEU A 54 -2.66 2.86 5.90
C LEU A 54 -2.70 3.47 7.30
N SER A 55 -2.06 2.82 8.27
CA SER A 55 -1.83 3.33 9.62
C SER A 55 -0.45 3.96 9.77
N LEU A 56 -0.34 5.02 10.55
CA LEU A 56 0.95 5.60 10.92
C LEU A 56 1.82 4.55 11.61
N ARG A 57 3.02 4.32 11.08
CA ARG A 57 3.98 3.36 11.62
C ARG A 57 5.37 3.96 11.63
N THR A 58 6.08 3.75 12.73
CA THR A 58 7.51 4.03 12.81
C THR A 58 8.28 2.81 12.32
N ILE A 59 9.14 3.04 11.34
CA ILE A 59 10.04 2.05 10.76
C ILE A 59 11.44 2.42 11.22
N THR A 60 12.14 1.45 11.80
CA THR A 60 13.46 1.62 12.39
C THR A 60 14.48 0.84 11.57
N ASP A 61 15.63 1.46 11.35
CA ASP A 61 16.81 0.83 10.74
C ASP A 61 16.55 0.19 9.37
N GLU A 62 15.77 0.85 8.51
CA GLU A 62 15.60 0.37 7.14
C GLU A 62 16.89 0.52 6.34
N LEU A 63 17.33 -0.60 5.77
CA LEU A 63 18.56 -0.72 5.00
C LEU A 63 18.35 -0.31 3.53
N HIS A 64 19.20 0.60 3.07
CA HIS A 64 19.37 0.99 1.69
C HIS A 64 20.81 0.75 1.24
N ASP A 65 20.90 0.25 0.01
CA ASP A 65 22.17 0.11 -0.68
C ASP A 65 22.49 1.43 -1.36
N ILE A 66 23.78 1.80 -1.35
CA ILE A 66 24.25 2.99 -2.06
C ILE A 66 25.45 2.63 -2.92
N THR A 67 25.67 3.40 -3.96
CA THR A 67 26.87 3.31 -4.80
C THR A 67 27.83 4.45 -4.51
N VAL A 68 29.10 4.22 -4.82
CA VAL A 68 30.14 5.26 -4.77
C VAL A 68 29.79 6.47 -5.67
N GLY A 69 28.92 6.32 -6.68
CA GLY A 69 28.48 7.41 -7.56
C GLY A 69 27.33 8.28 -7.03
N ASP A 70 26.60 7.81 -6.02
CA ASP A 70 25.35 8.45 -5.57
C ASP A 70 25.55 9.83 -4.93
N TRP A 71 26.77 10.18 -4.52
CA TRP A 71 27.09 11.53 -4.04
C TRP A 71 26.77 12.60 -5.09
N ARG A 72 26.95 12.30 -6.39
CA ARG A 72 26.61 13.21 -7.49
C ARG A 72 25.11 13.43 -7.66
N ARG A 73 24.30 12.53 -7.08
CA ARG A 73 22.84 12.53 -7.10
C ARG A 73 22.24 12.88 -5.73
N ALA A 74 23.02 13.54 -4.87
CA ALA A 74 22.60 13.91 -3.52
C ALA A 74 22.08 12.71 -2.70
N TYR A 75 22.64 11.51 -2.92
CA TYR A 75 22.22 10.27 -2.26
C TYR A 75 20.69 10.10 -2.26
N GLN A 76 20.06 10.30 -3.42
CA GLN A 76 18.63 10.13 -3.55
C GLN A 76 18.25 8.66 -3.35
N PHE A 77 17.29 8.39 -2.46
CA PHE A 77 16.74 7.05 -2.25
C PHE A 77 15.25 7.11 -1.98
N GLN A 78 14.58 5.98 -2.22
CA GLN A 78 13.15 5.83 -1.95
C GLN A 78 12.96 4.87 -0.77
N THR A 79 12.21 5.28 0.25
CA THR A 79 11.82 4.40 1.37
C THR A 79 10.89 3.28 0.89
N LYS A 80 11.02 2.08 1.45
CA LYS A 80 10.19 0.90 1.10
C LYS A 80 8.72 1.07 1.49
N HIS A 81 8.43 1.94 2.45
CA HIS A 81 7.07 2.21 2.90
C HIS A 81 6.76 3.69 2.80
N GLY A 82 5.73 4.04 2.03
CA GLY A 82 5.15 5.38 1.97
C GLY A 82 3.80 5.46 2.66
N PRO A 83 3.13 6.61 2.61
CA PRO A 83 3.70 7.93 2.38
C PRO A 83 4.58 8.36 3.58
N LEU A 84 5.77 8.89 3.31
CA LEU A 84 6.73 9.34 4.32
C LEU A 84 6.21 10.62 5.00
N ARG A 85 6.26 10.68 6.34
CA ARG A 85 5.82 11.83 7.15
C ARG A 85 6.99 12.58 7.75
N SER A 86 7.95 11.86 8.32
CA SER A 86 9.12 12.45 8.96
C SER A 86 10.29 11.47 9.01
N ILE A 87 11.50 11.98 8.84
CA ILE A 87 12.74 11.24 9.05
C ILE A 87 13.20 11.52 10.48
N GLN A 88 13.41 10.46 11.26
CA GLN A 88 13.86 10.56 12.64
C GLN A 88 15.37 10.53 12.71
N LYS A 89 15.98 9.60 11.96
CA LYS A 89 17.42 9.37 11.95
C LYS A 89 17.86 8.83 10.60
N LEU A 90 19.01 9.31 10.15
CA LEU A 90 19.69 8.80 8.98
C LEU A 90 21.17 8.56 9.34
N GLU A 91 21.72 7.41 8.97
CA GLU A 91 23.10 7.06 9.29
C GLU A 91 23.81 6.31 8.17
N PHE A 92 25.10 6.55 8.05
CA PHE A 92 26.01 5.70 7.28
C PHE A 92 26.65 4.67 8.22
N LYS A 93 26.43 3.39 7.95
CA LYS A 93 26.95 2.30 8.78
C LYS A 93 27.23 1.06 7.94
N GLN A 94 28.48 0.58 7.97
CA GLN A 94 28.89 -0.67 7.35
C GLN A 94 29.11 -1.75 8.41
N GLY A 95 28.34 -2.85 8.34
CA GLY A 95 28.49 -3.97 9.27
C GLY A 95 28.47 -3.52 10.74
N ASP A 96 29.49 -3.94 11.49
CA ASP A 96 29.66 -3.65 12.92
C ASP A 96 30.50 -2.38 13.20
N PHE A 97 30.95 -1.66 12.16
CA PHE A 97 31.64 -0.39 12.38
C PHE A 97 30.68 0.64 13.00
N PRO A 98 31.19 1.56 13.85
CA PRO A 98 30.39 2.66 14.37
C PRO A 98 29.71 3.45 13.25
N GLY A 99 28.39 3.63 13.36
CA GLY A 99 27.63 4.41 12.40
C GLY A 99 27.82 5.91 12.58
N VAL A 100 27.79 6.66 11.48
CA VAL A 100 27.88 8.11 11.45
C VAL A 100 26.51 8.68 11.16
N THR A 101 25.98 9.47 12.10
CA THR A 101 24.66 10.07 11.95
C THR A 101 24.74 11.29 11.03
N ILE A 102 23.85 11.33 10.05
CA ILE A 102 23.70 12.44 9.12
C ILE A 102 22.82 13.50 9.79
N PRO A 103 23.22 14.79 9.78
CA PRO A 103 22.41 15.86 10.33
C PRO A 103 21.01 15.92 9.70
N ASN A 104 19.96 15.99 10.53
CA ASN A 104 18.58 16.00 10.05
C ASN A 104 18.28 17.20 9.12
N ASN A 105 19.00 18.32 9.26
CA ASN A 105 18.88 19.48 8.37
C ASN A 105 19.48 19.25 6.96
N TRP A 106 20.13 18.12 6.72
CA TRP A 106 20.59 17.71 5.38
C TRP A 106 19.57 16.80 4.68
N CYS A 107 18.57 16.30 5.41
CA CYS A 107 17.58 15.38 4.89
C CYS A 107 16.37 16.14 4.35
N TYR A 108 16.14 16.05 3.05
CA TYR A 108 15.02 16.68 2.37
C TYR A 108 14.06 15.63 1.85
N ILE A 109 12.79 15.70 2.27
CA ILE A 109 11.73 14.88 1.70
C ILE A 109 11.27 15.57 0.42
N ARG A 110 11.65 15.01 -0.74
CA ARG A 110 11.33 15.58 -2.06
C ARG A 110 9.91 15.27 -2.48
N HIS A 111 9.46 14.05 -2.18
CA HIS A 111 8.11 13.63 -2.49
C HIS A 111 7.60 12.68 -1.41
N GLU A 112 6.71 13.20 -0.57
CA GLU A 112 6.19 12.47 0.59
C GLU A 112 5.45 11.19 0.21
N ASN A 113 4.62 11.22 -0.85
CA ASN A 113 3.81 10.07 -1.24
C ASN A 113 4.65 8.89 -1.76
N MET A 114 5.75 9.19 -2.45
CA MET A 114 6.65 8.17 -2.96
C MET A 114 7.69 7.75 -1.93
N GLY A 115 7.86 8.53 -0.86
CA GLY A 115 8.95 8.32 0.09
C GLY A 115 10.32 8.67 -0.48
N LEU A 116 10.38 9.64 -1.40
CA LEU A 116 11.64 10.05 -2.02
C LEU A 116 12.37 11.04 -1.11
N VAL A 117 13.58 10.66 -0.73
CA VAL A 117 14.45 11.42 0.17
C VAL A 117 15.75 11.76 -0.56
N GLU A 118 16.25 12.97 -0.31
CA GLU A 118 17.56 13.41 -0.75
C GLU A 118 18.38 13.92 0.44
N ILE A 119 19.68 13.67 0.36
CA ILE A 119 20.66 14.14 1.34
C ILE A 119 21.47 15.24 0.67
N ILE A 120 21.16 16.48 1.04
CA ILE A 120 21.86 17.67 0.54
C ILE A 120 22.53 18.32 1.74
N ALA A 121 23.86 18.31 1.77
CA ALA A 121 24.58 18.99 2.82
C ALA A 121 24.28 20.50 2.79
N GLY A 122 23.96 21.05 3.97
CA GLY A 122 23.62 22.46 4.13
C GLY A 122 24.79 23.40 3.81
N GLN A 123 24.50 24.71 3.73
CA GLN A 123 25.46 25.80 3.48
C GLN A 123 26.45 26.05 4.64
N GLY A 124 27.03 24.99 5.22
CA GLY A 124 28.31 25.09 5.92
C GLY A 124 29.44 25.03 4.90
N SER A 125 30.64 25.54 5.25
CA SER A 125 31.78 25.59 4.33
C SER A 125 31.92 24.29 3.51
N ILE A 126 32.07 24.44 2.19
CA ILE A 126 32.23 23.32 1.25
C ILE A 126 33.30 22.34 1.76
N GLN A 127 34.34 22.83 2.44
CA GLN A 127 35.34 22.04 3.15
C GLN A 127 34.72 21.03 4.13
N ARG A 128 33.86 21.43 5.07
CA ARG A 128 33.28 20.51 6.08
C ARG A 128 32.38 19.45 5.47
N THR A 129 31.64 19.83 4.42
CA THR A 129 30.83 18.89 3.65
C THR A 129 31.71 17.88 2.91
N SER A 130 32.77 18.37 2.25
CA SER A 130 33.72 17.50 1.54
C SER A 130 34.50 16.60 2.49
N GLU A 131 34.85 17.08 3.69
CA GLU A 131 35.50 16.30 4.75
C GLU A 131 34.58 15.21 5.30
N PHE A 132 33.28 15.51 5.48
CA PHE A 132 32.31 14.52 5.95
C PHE A 132 32.15 13.38 4.96
N PHE A 133 31.92 13.68 3.67
CA PHE A 133 31.76 12.64 2.65
C PHE A 133 33.08 11.99 2.24
N ALA A 134 34.21 12.68 2.35
CA ALA A 134 35.52 12.04 2.25
C ALA A 134 35.66 11.03 3.39
N THR A 135 35.55 11.44 4.64
CA THR A 135 35.86 10.57 5.78
C THR A 135 34.85 9.43 5.96
N PHE A 136 33.56 9.70 5.73
CA PHE A 136 32.45 8.81 6.09
C PHE A 136 31.54 8.45 4.92
N GLY A 137 31.86 8.90 3.71
CA GLY A 137 31.14 8.46 2.52
C GLY A 137 31.55 7.06 2.09
N PRO A 138 30.81 6.46 1.14
CA PRO A 138 31.06 5.10 0.64
C PRO A 138 32.40 4.87 -0.06
N SER A 139 33.23 5.91 -0.21
CA SER A 139 34.40 5.97 -1.11
C SER A 139 35.79 5.88 -0.44
N GLN A 140 35.92 5.59 0.86
CA GLN A 140 37.25 5.73 1.50
C GLN A 140 37.84 4.49 2.18
N VAL A 141 37.15 3.81 3.10
CA VAL A 141 37.82 2.69 3.82
C VAL A 141 38.09 1.49 2.91
N PHE A 142 37.16 1.15 2.02
CA PHE A 142 37.28 -0.02 1.14
C PHE A 142 38.06 0.27 -0.15
N ASP A 143 37.98 1.50 -0.65
CA ASP A 143 38.75 1.93 -1.82
C ASP A 143 40.25 2.06 -1.47
N PHE A 144 40.58 2.46 -0.23
CA PHE A 144 41.95 2.46 0.28
C PHE A 144 42.55 1.05 0.45
N LEU A 145 41.72 0.05 0.76
CA LEU A 145 42.15 -1.35 0.90
C LEU A 145 42.22 -2.10 -0.44
N GLY A 146 41.91 -1.46 -1.57
CA GLY A 146 41.94 -2.07 -2.90
C GLY A 146 40.79 -3.05 -3.17
N TRP A 147 39.70 -2.99 -2.38
CA TRP A 147 38.55 -3.88 -2.52
C TRP A 147 37.61 -3.37 -3.63
N HIS A 148 38.14 -3.26 -4.86
CA HIS A 148 37.47 -2.70 -6.03
C HIS A 148 36.61 -3.72 -6.81
N ILE A 149 35.87 -4.59 -6.14
CA ILE A 149 35.08 -5.62 -6.85
C ILE A 149 33.62 -5.19 -7.03
N ASP A 150 33.11 -4.25 -6.24
CA ASP A 150 31.74 -3.75 -6.39
C ASP A 150 31.62 -2.25 -6.01
N SER A 151 31.00 -1.47 -6.89
CA SER A 151 30.65 -0.06 -6.66
C SER A 151 29.45 0.09 -5.71
N ARG A 152 28.69 -0.98 -5.48
CA ARG A 152 27.56 -1.06 -4.57
C ARG A 152 28.02 -1.41 -3.15
N ARG A 153 27.48 -0.69 -2.18
CA ARG A 153 27.65 -0.94 -0.74
C ARG A 153 26.30 -1.37 -0.17
N ALA A 154 26.19 -2.66 0.18
CA ALA A 154 24.96 -3.23 0.70
C ALA A 154 24.67 -2.74 2.12
N GLY A 155 23.44 -2.27 2.36
CA GLY A 155 22.93 -1.87 3.67
C GLY A 155 23.69 -0.73 4.36
N TYR A 156 24.41 0.08 3.58
CA TYR A 156 25.28 1.13 4.11
C TYR A 156 24.50 2.34 4.64
N LEU A 157 23.41 2.69 3.96
CA LEU A 157 22.53 3.76 4.40
C LEU A 157 21.41 3.17 5.24
N ARG A 158 21.25 3.65 6.47
CA ARG A 158 20.15 3.24 7.34
C ARG A 158 19.26 4.41 7.67
N VAL A 159 17.95 4.20 7.53
CA VAL A 159 16.94 5.24 7.75
C VAL A 159 15.91 4.78 8.76
N SER A 160 15.62 5.64 9.74
CA SER A 160 14.50 5.48 10.66
C SER A 160 13.53 6.62 10.44
N TYR A 161 12.26 6.29 10.21
CA TYR A 161 11.26 7.23 9.74
C TYR A 161 9.85 6.81 10.15
N THR A 162 8.92 7.76 10.03
CA THR A 162 7.50 7.51 10.23
C THR A 162 6.78 7.61 8.89
N ALA A 163 6.00 6.59 8.56
CA ALA A 163 5.23 6.51 7.33
C ALA A 163 3.78 6.14 7.59
N GLY A 164 2.90 6.56 6.70
CA GLY A 164 1.48 6.24 6.71
C GLY A 164 0.58 7.46 6.86
N PHE A 165 -0.71 7.20 7.03
CA PHE A 165 -1.75 8.21 7.18
C PHE A 165 -2.08 8.39 8.68
N ASP A 166 -2.25 9.64 9.11
CA ASP A 166 -2.57 10.01 10.50
C ASP A 166 -4.09 10.18 10.73
N GLY A 167 -4.89 10.14 9.65
CA GLY A 167 -6.33 10.35 9.67
C GLY A 167 -6.79 11.78 9.95
N THR A 168 -5.89 12.67 10.35
CA THR A 168 -6.20 14.03 10.83
C THR A 168 -5.62 15.09 9.90
N THR A 169 -4.29 15.17 9.81
CA THR A 169 -3.58 16.14 8.95
C THR A 169 -3.42 15.59 7.53
N TYR A 170 -3.24 14.28 7.44
CA TYR A 170 -3.04 13.50 6.24
C TYR A 170 -3.98 12.28 6.23
N PRO A 171 -5.27 12.50 5.92
CA PRO A 171 -6.27 11.42 5.87
C PRO A 171 -6.01 10.49 4.68
N ILE A 172 -6.47 9.24 4.79
CA ILE A 172 -6.45 8.28 3.67
C ILE A 172 -7.27 8.86 2.50
N PRO A 173 -6.66 9.06 1.32
CA PRO A 173 -7.35 9.55 0.13
C PRO A 173 -8.54 8.68 -0.26
N ALA A 174 -9.60 9.32 -0.76
CA ALA A 174 -10.81 8.64 -1.18
C ALA A 174 -10.54 7.55 -2.24
N GLU A 175 -9.59 7.76 -3.15
CA GLU A 175 -9.20 6.78 -4.17
C GLU A 175 -8.71 5.45 -3.57
N ILE A 176 -7.91 5.51 -2.49
CA ILE A 176 -7.46 4.31 -1.77
C ILE A 176 -8.64 3.62 -1.09
N LYS A 177 -9.53 4.39 -0.44
CA LYS A 177 -10.74 3.84 0.17
C LYS A 177 -11.64 3.17 -0.87
N MET A 178 -11.77 3.76 -2.05
CA MET A 178 -12.52 3.17 -3.17
C MET A 178 -11.89 1.87 -3.65
N ALA A 179 -10.56 1.81 -3.79
CA ALA A 179 -9.87 0.58 -4.17
C ALA A 179 -10.08 -0.54 -3.14
N ILE A 180 -9.97 -0.23 -1.84
CA ILE A 180 -10.24 -1.17 -0.76
C ILE A 180 -11.69 -1.64 -0.80
N GLY A 181 -12.65 -0.72 -0.96
CA GLY A 181 -14.08 -1.04 -1.01
C GLY A 181 -14.45 -1.92 -2.18
N HIS A 182 -13.95 -1.63 -3.39
CA HIS A 182 -14.16 -2.48 -4.56
C HIS A 182 -13.62 -3.89 -4.32
N LEU A 183 -12.40 -4.03 -3.80
CA LEU A 183 -11.79 -5.33 -3.55
C LEU A 183 -12.51 -6.11 -2.43
N ALA A 184 -12.81 -5.45 -1.30
CA ALA A 184 -13.51 -6.04 -0.17
C ALA A 184 -14.95 -6.46 -0.49
N SER A 185 -15.59 -5.79 -1.45
CA SER A 185 -16.96 -6.10 -1.86
C SER A 185 -17.12 -7.33 -2.76
N MET A 186 -16.02 -7.83 -3.36
CA MET A 186 -16.11 -8.95 -4.33
C MET A 186 -16.63 -10.23 -3.68
N LEU A 187 -16.03 -10.66 -2.57
CA LEU A 187 -16.41 -11.91 -1.91
C LEU A 187 -17.87 -11.88 -1.40
N PRO A 188 -18.35 -10.82 -0.69
CA PRO A 188 -19.76 -10.74 -0.32
C PRO A 188 -20.72 -10.74 -1.51
N LEU A 189 -20.35 -10.12 -2.63
CA LEU A 189 -21.17 -10.10 -3.85
C LEU A 189 -21.20 -11.46 -4.55
N ASP A 190 -20.09 -12.20 -4.54
CA ASP A 190 -20.05 -13.56 -5.06
C ASP A 190 -21.00 -14.46 -4.23
N THR A 191 -20.88 -14.43 -2.90
CA THR A 191 -21.76 -15.20 -2.01
C THR A 191 -23.23 -14.81 -2.20
N ALA A 192 -23.56 -13.51 -2.18
CA ALA A 192 -24.93 -13.04 -2.39
C ALA A 192 -25.46 -13.39 -3.79
N GLY A 193 -24.60 -13.39 -4.81
CA GLY A 193 -24.97 -13.75 -6.17
C GLY A 193 -25.31 -15.24 -6.33
N ASP A 194 -24.66 -16.10 -5.54
CA ASP A 194 -24.95 -17.54 -5.49
C ASP A 194 -26.23 -17.85 -4.70
N LEU A 195 -26.53 -17.06 -3.66
CA LEU A 195 -27.73 -17.24 -2.82
C LEU A 195 -29.00 -16.60 -3.39
N ILE A 196 -28.89 -15.69 -4.37
CA ILE A 196 -30.03 -14.94 -4.95
C ILE A 196 -31.18 -15.83 -5.44
N ALA A 197 -30.87 -17.06 -5.83
CA ALA A 197 -31.85 -18.01 -6.33
C ALA A 197 -32.06 -19.22 -5.40
N GLY A 198 -31.37 -19.25 -4.25
CA GLY A 198 -31.04 -20.46 -3.50
C GLY A 198 -29.83 -21.17 -4.13
N ALA A 199 -28.98 -21.78 -3.31
CA ALA A 199 -27.76 -22.45 -3.75
C ALA A 199 -28.00 -23.37 -4.98
N GLY A 200 -27.57 -22.91 -6.17
CA GLY A 200 -27.64 -23.70 -7.41
C GLY A 200 -29.02 -23.86 -8.07
N ILE A 201 -30.03 -23.06 -7.72
CA ILE A 201 -31.35 -23.12 -8.36
C ILE A 201 -31.43 -22.09 -9.50
N ALA A 202 -31.53 -22.55 -10.75
CA ALA A 202 -31.62 -21.69 -11.95
C ALA A 202 -33.06 -21.28 -12.32
N SER A 203 -34.07 -21.83 -11.64
CA SER A 203 -35.47 -21.47 -11.82
C SER A 203 -36.29 -21.92 -10.61
N TYR A 204 -37.19 -21.06 -10.14
CA TYR A 204 -38.20 -21.41 -9.14
C TYR A 204 -39.58 -21.26 -9.79
N SER A 205 -40.39 -22.32 -9.72
CA SER A 205 -41.80 -22.30 -10.13
C SER A 205 -42.65 -22.58 -8.91
N THR A 206 -43.34 -21.55 -8.39
CA THR A 206 -44.39 -21.76 -7.39
C THR A 206 -45.72 -21.82 -8.09
N THR A 207 -46.39 -22.95 -7.94
CA THR A 207 -47.76 -23.15 -8.41
C THR A 207 -48.66 -23.18 -7.18
N MET A 208 -49.44 -22.13 -6.96
CA MET A 208 -50.47 -22.13 -5.94
C MET A 208 -51.82 -21.84 -6.62
N ASP A 209 -52.65 -22.88 -6.67
CA ASP A 209 -54.05 -22.90 -7.15
C ASP A 209 -54.39 -21.90 -8.27
N GLY A 210 -53.88 -22.18 -9.48
CA GLY A 210 -54.26 -21.47 -10.71
C GLY A 210 -53.42 -20.23 -11.07
N LEU A 211 -52.51 -19.77 -10.21
CA LEU A 211 -51.48 -18.78 -10.55
C LEU A 211 -50.11 -19.45 -10.68
N SER A 212 -49.54 -19.34 -11.88
CA SER A 212 -48.21 -19.80 -12.23
C SER A 212 -47.26 -18.60 -12.22
N GLU A 213 -46.42 -18.49 -11.20
CA GLU A 213 -45.30 -17.54 -11.21
C GLU A 213 -44.01 -18.32 -11.44
N SER A 214 -43.43 -18.12 -12.62
CA SER A 214 -42.09 -18.60 -12.95
C SER A 214 -41.11 -17.44 -12.85
N VAL A 215 -40.19 -17.55 -11.90
CA VAL A 215 -39.03 -16.64 -11.84
C VAL A 215 -37.83 -17.42 -12.34
N SER A 216 -37.42 -17.12 -13.57
CA SER A 216 -36.17 -17.61 -14.15
C SER A 216 -35.05 -16.70 -13.65
N THR A 217 -34.17 -17.23 -12.79
CA THR A 217 -32.98 -16.53 -12.32
C THR A 217 -31.86 -16.73 -13.35
N THR A 218 -31.13 -15.68 -13.72
CA THR A 218 -29.98 -15.77 -14.63
C THR A 218 -28.74 -16.37 -13.95
N SER A 219 -28.92 -17.42 -13.17
CA SER A 219 -27.84 -18.14 -12.50
C SER A 219 -27.18 -19.09 -13.49
N SER A 220 -25.92 -18.83 -13.82
CA SER A 220 -25.09 -19.75 -14.62
C SER A 220 -23.79 -20.05 -13.89
N ALA A 221 -23.10 -21.13 -14.27
CA ALA A 221 -21.79 -21.51 -13.72
C ALA A 221 -20.70 -20.41 -13.87
N THR A 222 -20.97 -19.36 -14.64
CA THR A 222 -20.10 -18.19 -14.84
C THR A 222 -20.78 -16.86 -14.54
N ASN A 223 -22.04 -16.87 -14.08
CA ASN A 223 -22.86 -15.67 -13.87
C ASN A 223 -23.67 -15.81 -12.58
N SER A 224 -23.09 -15.36 -11.47
CA SER A 224 -23.80 -15.12 -10.22
C SER A 224 -24.71 -13.89 -10.35
N GLY A 225 -25.75 -13.76 -9.53
CA GLY A 225 -26.75 -12.67 -9.62
C GLY A 225 -26.17 -11.25 -9.63
N TYR A 226 -24.94 -11.07 -9.13
CA TYR A 226 -24.24 -9.78 -9.09
C TYR A 226 -22.99 -9.70 -10.01
N GLY A 227 -22.79 -10.63 -10.94
CA GLY A 227 -21.59 -10.70 -11.79
C GLY A 227 -21.27 -9.39 -12.56
N ALA A 228 -22.30 -8.69 -13.07
CA ALA A 228 -22.10 -7.41 -13.75
C ALA A 228 -21.55 -6.30 -12.83
N ARG A 229 -21.95 -6.30 -11.55
CA ARG A 229 -21.47 -5.35 -10.54
C ARG A 229 -20.02 -5.66 -10.18
N ILE A 230 -19.69 -6.94 -10.02
CA ILE A 230 -18.32 -7.40 -9.75
C ILE A 230 -17.40 -7.02 -10.90
N LEU A 231 -17.82 -7.24 -12.16
CA LEU A 231 -17.04 -6.85 -13.34
C LEU A 231 -16.82 -5.33 -13.39
N SER A 232 -17.85 -4.53 -13.07
CA SER A 232 -17.72 -3.07 -12.97
C SER A 232 -16.68 -2.67 -11.91
N TYR A 233 -16.72 -3.31 -10.73
CA TYR A 233 -15.75 -3.05 -9.66
C TYR A 233 -14.33 -3.49 -10.02
N GLN A 234 -14.15 -4.62 -10.69
CA GLN A 234 -12.84 -5.05 -11.20
C GLN A 234 -12.26 -4.04 -12.20
N ASN A 235 -13.08 -3.55 -13.13
CA ASN A 235 -12.66 -2.54 -14.11
C ASN A 235 -12.29 -1.21 -13.46
N GLN A 236 -13.13 -0.72 -12.53
CA GLN A 236 -12.85 0.50 -11.77
C GLN A 236 -11.61 0.36 -10.90
N LEU A 237 -11.45 -0.78 -10.21
CA LEU A 237 -10.27 -1.10 -9.43
C LEU A 237 -9.01 -1.08 -10.29
N LYS A 238 -9.03 -1.72 -11.46
CA LYS A 238 -7.89 -1.74 -12.38
C LYS A 238 -7.50 -0.33 -12.85
N ALA A 239 -8.48 0.50 -13.21
CA ALA A 239 -8.25 1.88 -13.63
C ALA A 239 -7.68 2.72 -12.48
N ASN A 240 -8.28 2.63 -11.29
CA ASN A 240 -7.84 3.35 -10.10
C ASN A 240 -6.43 2.92 -9.66
N MET A 241 -6.14 1.62 -9.66
CA MET A 241 -4.81 1.09 -9.31
C MET A 241 -3.70 1.60 -10.24
N ALA A 242 -3.97 1.84 -11.52
CA ALA A 242 -2.98 2.43 -12.42
C ALA A 242 -2.60 3.87 -11.99
N GLY A 243 -3.58 4.67 -11.59
CA GLY A 243 -3.36 6.02 -11.07
C GLY A 243 -2.64 6.02 -9.72
N LEU A 244 -3.09 5.16 -8.79
CA LEU A 244 -2.48 5.00 -7.47
C LEU A 244 -1.02 4.53 -7.57
N LYS A 245 -0.73 3.55 -8.44
CA LYS A 245 0.64 3.08 -8.69
C LYS A 245 1.54 4.22 -9.13
N LYS A 246 1.10 5.07 -10.07
CA LYS A 246 1.87 6.24 -10.51
C LYS A 246 2.12 7.27 -9.39
N ARG A 247 1.20 7.38 -8.42
CA ARG A 247 1.28 8.36 -7.33
C ARG A 247 2.19 7.92 -6.19
N TYR A 248 2.20 6.62 -5.88
CA TYR A 248 2.90 6.07 -4.71
C TYR A 248 4.16 5.26 -5.06
N LEU A 249 4.19 4.57 -6.21
CA LEU A 249 5.42 3.95 -6.69
C LEU A 249 6.25 5.05 -7.35
N GLY A 250 7.36 5.41 -6.69
CA GLY A 250 8.34 6.33 -7.22
C GLY A 250 8.98 5.82 -8.52
N PRO A 251 9.68 6.69 -9.26
CA PRO A 251 10.56 6.23 -10.32
C PRO A 251 11.54 5.24 -9.71
N GLN A 252 11.73 4.07 -10.33
CA GLN A 252 12.80 3.16 -9.92
C GLN A 252 14.11 3.92 -10.09
N VAL A 253 14.65 4.45 -8.99
CA VAL A 253 15.95 5.09 -8.98
C VAL A 253 16.94 3.95 -9.20
N ALA A 254 17.36 3.78 -10.45
CA ALA A 254 18.33 2.78 -10.82
C ALA A 254 19.64 3.09 -10.09
N VAL A 255 19.96 2.23 -9.13
CA VAL A 255 21.31 2.05 -8.61
C VAL A 255 22.11 1.49 -9.79
N LEU A 256 22.81 2.37 -10.50
CA LEU A 256 23.68 2.04 -11.65
C LEU A 256 25.11 1.79 -11.16
#